data_AF-A0A811KZ23-F1
#
_entry.id   AF-A0A811KZ23-F1
#
_cell.length_a   1.000
_cell.length_b   1.000
_cell.length_c   1.000
_cell.angle_alpha   90.00
_cell.angle_beta   90.00
_cell.angle_gamma   90.00
#
_symmetry.space_group_name_H-M   'P 1'
#
loop_
_entity.id
_entity.type
_entity.pdbx_description
1 polymer ?
#
loop_
_entity_poly.entity_id
_entity_poly.type
_entity_poly.pdbx_seq_one_letter_code
_entity_poly.pdbx_strand_id
1 'polypeptide(L)'
;MFYHFLLLFSLFFVGNSTISDGFYSHILKNYGKKAADRLARKDLGWKGSFGGGEDVGPILQKKVPILFVHGQTRRAGDLQYVLKHFLEDGYTYDEVFGTSYGTNVTHDNYHSDMVYCKYIMQIRSMLEAVLSYTKHEQIDIVAFSMGAGMTRKAILGGECVDTKENLGLSLTSKIRNYVSVAGVQRGVVICDKVKDYVPLCNGNNGLHCDSDYNRDINTPSGYEATERIVAIETTSDDILGATTSCKTDPALFTGANEVYTLNGLDHRAAIWFLGEVVYNITQKMPLKSMEDIAAEAIRNAEKYSDYDIGILP
;
A
#
# COMPACT_ATOMS: atom_id res chain seq x y z
N MET A 1 -55.65 -15.60 -10.13
CA MET A 1 -54.63 -14.77 -10.79
C MET A 1 -53.30 -15.06 -10.09
N PHE A 2 -52.55 -16.05 -10.58
CA PHE A 2 -51.28 -16.46 -9.98
C PHE A 2 -50.16 -15.66 -10.64
N TYR A 3 -49.52 -14.75 -9.91
CA TYR A 3 -48.31 -14.07 -10.37
C TYR A 3 -47.10 -14.95 -10.03
N HIS A 4 -46.50 -15.56 -11.05
CA HIS A 4 -45.14 -16.09 -10.96
C HIS A 4 -44.17 -14.91 -10.95
N PHE A 5 -43.53 -14.68 -9.82
CA PHE A 5 -42.39 -13.79 -9.73
C PHE A 5 -41.15 -14.57 -10.21
N LEU A 6 -40.66 -14.24 -11.40
CA LEU A 6 -39.35 -14.67 -11.88
C LEU A 6 -38.28 -14.00 -11.00
N LEU A 7 -37.61 -14.78 -10.16
CA LEU A 7 -36.38 -14.39 -9.49
C LEU A 7 -35.25 -14.37 -10.53
N LEU A 8 -34.91 -13.17 -11.01
CA LEU A 8 -33.65 -12.90 -11.68
C LEU A 8 -32.52 -13.09 -10.66
N PHE A 9 -31.82 -14.22 -10.75
CA PHE A 9 -30.56 -14.43 -10.06
C PHE A 9 -29.52 -13.51 -10.70
N SER A 10 -29.23 -12.38 -10.05
CA SER A 10 -27.99 -11.64 -10.30
C SER A 10 -26.84 -12.55 -9.88
N LEU A 11 -26.13 -13.10 -10.87
CA LEU A 11 -24.81 -13.70 -10.68
C LEU A 11 -23.86 -12.57 -10.24
N PHE A 12 -23.80 -12.31 -8.94
CA PHE A 12 -22.65 -11.66 -8.35
C PHE A 12 -21.49 -12.63 -8.53
N PHE A 13 -20.62 -12.36 -9.51
CA PHE A 13 -19.26 -12.88 -9.46
C PHE A 13 -18.62 -12.26 -8.22
N VAL A 14 -18.73 -12.96 -7.08
CA VAL A 14 -17.90 -12.70 -5.91
C VAL A 14 -16.52 -13.23 -6.26
N GLY A 15 -15.77 -12.45 -7.04
CA GLY A 15 -14.34 -12.66 -7.17
C GLY A 15 -13.77 -12.54 -5.76
N ASN A 16 -13.31 -13.66 -5.20
CA ASN A 16 -12.74 -13.71 -3.87
C ASN A 16 -11.49 -12.82 -3.84
N SER A 17 -11.63 -11.59 -3.35
CA SER A 17 -10.51 -10.71 -2.97
C SER A 17 -9.92 -11.16 -1.63
N THR A 18 -9.58 -12.44 -1.58
CA THR A 18 -8.91 -13.13 -0.49
C THR A 18 -7.69 -13.82 -1.09
N ILE A 19 -6.60 -13.97 -0.33
CA ILE A 19 -5.48 -14.79 -0.81
C ILE A 19 -5.97 -16.18 -1.21
N SER A 20 -5.39 -16.74 -2.28
CA SER A 20 -5.80 -18.04 -2.80
C SER A 20 -5.53 -19.17 -1.82
N ASP A 21 -6.23 -20.30 -1.97
CA ASP A 21 -5.97 -21.49 -1.16
C ASP A 21 -4.55 -22.04 -1.38
N GLY A 22 -4.02 -21.94 -2.61
CA GLY A 22 -2.63 -22.29 -2.93
C GLY A 22 -1.62 -21.44 -2.17
N PHE A 23 -1.80 -20.11 -2.18
CA PHE A 23 -0.93 -19.19 -1.48
C PHE A 23 -1.06 -19.31 0.05
N TYR A 24 -2.29 -19.43 0.57
CA TYR A 24 -2.52 -19.71 1.99
C TYR A 24 -1.82 -21.01 2.42
N SER A 25 -1.95 -22.08 1.63
CA SER A 25 -1.32 -23.37 1.91
C SER A 25 0.20 -23.29 1.88
N HIS A 26 0.78 -22.51 0.95
CA HIS A 26 2.20 -22.22 0.92
C HIS A 26 2.66 -21.50 2.18
N ILE A 27 1.95 -20.45 2.60
CA ILE A 27 2.30 -19.72 3.82
C ILE A 27 2.18 -20.63 5.05
N LEU A 28 1.09 -21.40 5.14
CA LEU A 28 0.85 -22.35 6.22
C LEU A 28 1.99 -23.35 6.34
N LYS A 29 2.44 -23.91 5.20
CA LYS A 29 3.51 -24.91 5.16
C LYS A 29 4.89 -24.35 5.54
N ASN A 30 5.22 -23.15 5.07
CA ASN A 30 6.57 -22.59 5.19
C ASN A 30 6.76 -21.65 6.40
N TYR A 31 5.69 -21.01 6.87
CA TYR A 31 5.72 -19.99 7.93
C TYR A 31 4.74 -20.28 9.08
N GLY A 32 3.91 -21.33 8.96
CA GLY A 32 2.98 -21.78 9.99
C GLY A 32 1.63 -21.06 10.01
N LYS A 33 0.68 -21.63 10.75
CA LYS A 33 -0.73 -21.19 10.78
C LYS A 33 -0.90 -19.73 11.21
N LYS A 34 -0.14 -19.29 12.21
CA LYS A 34 -0.22 -17.92 12.74
C LYS A 34 0.14 -16.88 11.66
N ALA A 35 1.15 -17.16 10.83
CA ALA A 35 1.51 -16.31 9.71
C ALA A 35 0.44 -16.35 8.62
N ALA A 36 -0.03 -17.54 8.25
CA ALA A 36 -1.07 -17.72 7.24
C ALA A 36 -2.36 -16.94 7.58
N ASP A 37 -2.86 -17.07 8.80
CA ASP A 37 -4.07 -16.37 9.24
C ASP A 37 -3.87 -14.84 9.27
N ARG A 38 -2.71 -14.40 9.79
CA ARG A 38 -2.38 -12.97 9.87
C ARG A 38 -2.26 -12.33 8.49
N LEU A 39 -1.62 -13.01 7.54
CA LEU A 39 -1.43 -12.50 6.19
C LEU A 39 -2.71 -12.58 5.38
N ALA A 40 -3.55 -13.60 5.56
CA ALA A 40 -4.80 -13.75 4.82
C ALA A 40 -5.84 -12.69 5.17
N ARG A 41 -5.91 -12.28 6.44
CA ARG A 41 -6.93 -11.35 6.96
C ARG A 41 -8.37 -11.78 6.61
N LYS A 42 -8.66 -13.06 6.81
CA LYS A 42 -10.01 -13.64 6.60
C LYS A 42 -11.06 -12.97 7.50
N ASP A 43 -10.65 -12.33 8.60
CA ASP A 43 -11.50 -11.49 9.46
C ASP A 43 -12.13 -10.30 8.72
N LEU A 44 -11.54 -9.86 7.60
CA LEU A 44 -12.04 -8.75 6.78
C LEU A 44 -12.89 -9.18 5.59
N GLY A 45 -13.17 -10.49 5.47
CA GLY A 45 -13.89 -11.04 4.33
C GLY A 45 -13.21 -10.69 3.00
N TRP A 46 -14.02 -10.28 2.01
CA TRP A 46 -13.53 -9.88 0.69
C TRP A 46 -12.66 -8.61 0.71
N LYS A 47 -12.60 -7.86 1.82
CA LYS A 47 -11.68 -6.72 1.92
C LYS A 47 -10.32 -7.08 2.51
N GLY A 48 -10.07 -8.36 2.76
CA GLY A 48 -8.79 -8.87 3.25
C GLY A 48 -7.63 -8.67 2.29
N SER A 49 -6.52 -9.34 2.60
CA SER A 49 -5.38 -9.45 1.68
C SER A 49 -5.78 -10.33 0.48
N PHE A 50 -5.19 -10.09 -0.68
CA PHE A 50 -5.49 -10.84 -1.91
C PHE A 50 -4.22 -11.26 -2.66
N GLY A 51 -4.38 -12.14 -3.64
CA GLY A 51 -3.32 -12.59 -4.54
C GLY A 51 -3.04 -14.09 -4.42
N GLY A 52 -2.21 -14.59 -5.33
CA GLY A 52 -1.82 -15.99 -5.39
C GLY A 52 -2.62 -16.84 -6.38
N GLY A 53 -3.46 -16.21 -7.19
CA GLY A 53 -4.07 -16.86 -8.35
C GLY A 53 -5.13 -17.92 -8.07
N GLU A 54 -5.50 -18.67 -9.11
CA GLU A 54 -6.34 -19.87 -8.98
C GLU A 54 -5.50 -21.15 -8.84
N ASP A 55 -4.20 -21.06 -9.12
CA ASP A 55 -3.32 -22.21 -9.11
C ASP A 55 -3.03 -22.75 -7.70
N VAL A 56 -3.00 -24.08 -7.59
CA VAL A 56 -2.79 -24.81 -6.33
C VAL A 56 -1.31 -24.88 -5.89
N GLY A 57 -0.40 -24.14 -6.54
CA GLY A 57 1.03 -24.22 -6.24
C GLY A 57 1.88 -23.08 -6.81
N PRO A 58 3.16 -23.01 -6.40
CA PRO A 58 4.06 -21.91 -6.75
C PRO A 58 4.48 -21.98 -8.23
N ILE A 59 4.01 -21.01 -9.02
CA ILE A 59 4.28 -20.89 -10.46
C ILE A 59 5.09 -19.64 -10.72
N LEU A 60 6.10 -19.77 -11.59
CA LEU A 60 6.85 -18.63 -12.09
C LEU A 60 5.95 -17.88 -13.08
N GLN A 61 5.54 -16.68 -12.67
CA GLN A 61 4.66 -15.86 -13.48
C GLN A 61 5.42 -15.12 -14.58
N LYS A 62 4.71 -14.78 -15.67
CA LYS A 62 5.31 -14.09 -16.83
C LYS A 62 5.70 -12.65 -16.50
N LYS A 63 4.91 -11.99 -15.65
CA LYS A 63 5.19 -10.65 -15.16
C LYS A 63 5.85 -10.72 -13.78
N VAL A 64 6.63 -9.69 -13.44
CA VAL A 64 7.18 -9.54 -12.10
C VAL A 64 6.01 -9.29 -11.13
N PRO A 65 5.93 -10.01 -9.99
CA PRO A 65 4.85 -9.80 -9.03
C PRO A 65 4.88 -8.39 -8.45
N ILE A 66 3.69 -7.82 -8.22
CA ILE A 66 3.51 -6.49 -7.65
C ILE A 66 2.74 -6.62 -6.34
N LEU A 67 3.33 -6.14 -5.25
CA LEU A 67 2.64 -6.04 -3.96
C LEU A 67 2.09 -4.62 -3.75
N PHE A 68 0.80 -4.54 -3.45
CA PHE A 68 0.12 -3.31 -3.07
C PHE A 68 -0.04 -3.20 -1.54
N VAL A 69 0.30 -2.04 -0.98
CA VAL A 69 0.24 -1.76 0.46
C VAL A 69 -0.59 -0.51 0.71
N HIS A 70 -1.76 -0.67 1.35
CA HIS A 70 -2.72 0.40 1.59
C HIS A 70 -2.24 1.44 2.63
N GLY A 71 -2.94 2.57 2.73
CA GLY A 71 -2.70 3.60 3.75
C GLY A 71 -3.38 3.33 5.10
N GLN A 72 -3.20 4.25 6.06
CA GLN A 72 -3.88 4.18 7.36
C GLN A 72 -5.39 4.00 7.19
N THR A 73 -6.04 3.26 8.11
CA THR A 73 -7.50 3.02 8.16
C THR A 73 -8.15 2.33 6.95
N ARG A 74 -7.35 1.91 5.95
CA ARG A 74 -7.83 1.21 4.74
C ARG A 74 -7.49 -0.27 4.79
N ARG A 75 -7.86 -0.98 3.71
CA ARG A 75 -7.59 -2.41 3.51
C ARG A 75 -7.07 -2.63 2.10
N ALA A 76 -6.39 -3.73 1.85
CA ALA A 76 -5.95 -4.11 0.51
C ALA A 76 -7.14 -4.19 -0.46
N GLY A 77 -8.25 -4.82 -0.05
CA GLY A 77 -9.45 -4.89 -0.89
C GLY A 77 -10.13 -3.55 -1.19
N ASP A 78 -9.76 -2.44 -0.54
CA ASP A 78 -10.24 -1.10 -0.93
C ASP A 78 -9.51 -0.55 -2.17
N LEU A 79 -8.39 -1.16 -2.58
CA LEU A 79 -7.59 -0.74 -3.74
C LEU A 79 -8.16 -1.21 -5.09
N GLN A 80 -9.31 -1.90 -5.11
CA GLN A 80 -9.88 -2.48 -6.34
C GLN A 80 -10.01 -1.47 -7.47
N TYR A 81 -10.41 -0.24 -7.17
CA TYR A 81 -10.53 0.82 -8.17
C TYR A 81 -9.17 1.20 -8.80
N VAL A 82 -8.09 1.21 -8.01
CA VAL A 82 -6.72 1.42 -8.50
C VAL A 82 -6.24 0.22 -9.33
N LEU A 83 -6.51 -1.00 -8.85
CA LEU A 83 -6.08 -2.25 -9.49
C LEU A 83 -6.75 -2.49 -10.83
N LYS A 84 -7.93 -1.91 -11.08
CA LYS A 84 -8.66 -2.04 -12.33
C LYS A 84 -7.76 -1.81 -13.55
N HIS A 85 -6.90 -0.80 -13.53
CA HIS A 85 -5.98 -0.49 -14.64
C HIS A 85 -4.95 -1.61 -14.87
N PHE A 86 -4.45 -2.24 -13.82
CA PHE A 86 -3.55 -3.39 -13.95
C PHE A 86 -4.28 -4.59 -14.55
N LEU A 87 -5.49 -4.88 -14.07
CA LEU A 87 -6.28 -6.04 -14.48
C LEU A 87 -6.79 -5.92 -15.93
N GLU A 88 -7.23 -4.73 -16.34
CA GLU A 88 -7.65 -4.45 -17.72
C GLU A 88 -6.49 -4.60 -18.72
N ASP A 89 -5.26 -4.34 -18.29
CA ASP A 89 -4.03 -4.52 -19.08
C ASP A 89 -3.31 -5.87 -18.82
N GLY A 90 -4.10 -6.88 -18.42
CA GLY A 90 -3.72 -8.28 -18.43
C GLY A 90 -2.78 -8.69 -17.31
N TYR A 91 -2.70 -7.95 -16.19
CA TYR A 91 -2.27 -8.56 -14.93
C TYR A 91 -3.41 -9.45 -14.40
N THR A 92 -3.06 -10.52 -13.70
CA THR A 92 -4.03 -11.30 -12.92
C THR A 92 -3.65 -11.28 -11.44
N TYR A 93 -4.48 -11.86 -10.60
CA TYR A 93 -4.14 -12.10 -9.19
C TYR A 93 -3.02 -13.15 -9.00
N ASP A 94 -2.49 -13.72 -10.09
CA ASP A 94 -1.26 -14.51 -10.07
C ASP A 94 -0.03 -13.62 -9.81
N GLU A 95 -0.04 -12.39 -10.36
CA GLU A 95 1.05 -11.42 -10.20
C GLU A 95 0.69 -10.23 -9.29
N VAL A 96 -0.59 -9.97 -9.06
CA VAL A 96 -1.06 -8.85 -8.24
C VAL A 96 -1.42 -9.33 -6.84
N PHE A 97 -0.69 -8.81 -5.85
CA PHE A 97 -0.87 -9.13 -4.43
C PHE A 97 -1.20 -7.88 -3.64
N GLY A 98 -1.92 -8.04 -2.53
CA GLY A 98 -2.23 -6.94 -1.62
C GLY A 98 -2.22 -7.39 -0.18
N THR A 99 -1.68 -6.56 0.72
CA THR A 99 -1.63 -6.86 2.15
C THR A 99 -2.47 -5.91 2.98
N SER A 100 -3.39 -6.47 3.77
CA SER A 100 -4.16 -5.71 4.76
C SER A 100 -3.45 -5.74 6.12
N TYR A 101 -2.64 -4.74 6.45
CA TYR A 101 -1.98 -4.68 7.76
C TYR A 101 -2.89 -4.06 8.83
N GLY A 102 -2.52 -4.35 10.08
CA GLY A 102 -3.11 -3.71 11.24
C GLY A 102 -4.53 -4.11 11.57
N THR A 103 -4.95 -3.71 12.77
CA THR A 103 -6.24 -4.07 13.35
C THR A 103 -7.27 -2.97 13.17
N ASN A 104 -6.80 -1.75 12.91
CA ASN A 104 -7.64 -0.58 12.78
C ASN A 104 -7.89 -0.25 11.31
N VAL A 105 -8.90 -0.89 10.73
CA VAL A 105 -9.23 -0.76 9.30
C VAL A 105 -10.61 -0.13 9.06
N THR A 106 -11.16 0.54 10.08
CA THR A 106 -12.54 1.08 10.09
C THR A 106 -12.63 2.57 10.38
N HIS A 107 -11.55 3.34 10.20
CA HIS A 107 -11.41 4.76 10.57
C HIS A 107 -11.57 5.09 12.07
N ASP A 108 -12.03 4.14 12.88
CA ASP A 108 -12.18 4.32 14.32
C ASP A 108 -10.81 4.51 14.98
N ASN A 109 -10.65 5.41 15.95
CA ASN A 109 -9.39 5.54 16.72
C ASN A 109 -8.10 5.74 15.88
N TYR A 110 -8.20 6.31 14.68
CA TYR A 110 -7.03 6.55 13.79
C TYR A 110 -5.93 7.41 14.46
N HIS A 111 -6.31 8.29 15.40
CA HIS A 111 -5.38 9.05 16.25
C HIS A 111 -4.44 8.19 17.11
N SER A 112 -4.75 6.90 17.30
CA SER A 112 -3.95 5.93 18.08
C SER A 112 -3.23 4.91 17.19
N ASP A 113 -3.37 5.01 15.87
CA ASP A 113 -2.87 4.04 14.90
C ASP A 113 -1.44 4.39 14.46
N MET A 114 -0.51 4.34 15.43
CA MET A 114 0.92 4.62 15.27
C MET A 114 1.63 3.60 14.34
N VAL A 115 2.89 3.86 14.00
CA VAL A 115 3.71 2.96 13.17
C VAL A 115 4.22 1.78 14.01
N TYR A 116 3.34 0.85 14.35
CA TYR A 116 3.69 -0.29 15.20
C TYR A 116 4.57 -1.31 14.48
N CYS A 117 5.56 -1.88 15.19
CA CYS A 117 6.42 -2.95 14.67
C CYS A 117 5.61 -4.11 14.08
N LYS A 118 4.54 -4.54 14.75
CA LYS A 118 3.67 -5.64 14.27
C LYS A 118 3.07 -5.38 12.88
N TYR A 119 2.86 -4.13 12.48
CA TYR A 119 2.34 -3.79 11.15
C TYR A 119 3.46 -3.89 10.10
N ILE A 120 4.64 -3.36 10.42
CA ILE A 120 5.84 -3.49 9.59
C ILE A 120 6.21 -4.97 9.39
N MET A 121 6.23 -5.76 10.46
CA MET A 121 6.49 -7.21 10.39
C MET A 121 5.48 -7.92 9.49
N GLN A 122 4.21 -7.51 9.54
CA GLN A 122 3.19 -8.10 8.67
C GLN A 122 3.43 -7.78 7.20
N ILE A 123 3.74 -6.51 6.87
CA ILE A 123 4.12 -6.11 5.51
C ILE A 123 5.34 -6.90 5.05
N ARG A 124 6.38 -6.98 5.90
CA ARG A 124 7.59 -7.74 5.60
C ARG A 124 7.32 -9.23 5.34
N SER A 125 6.53 -9.86 6.20
CA SER A 125 6.17 -11.27 6.02
C SER A 125 5.37 -11.50 4.73
N MET A 126 4.56 -10.54 4.29
CA MET A 126 3.92 -10.62 2.98
C MET A 126 4.95 -10.55 1.84
N LEU A 127 5.90 -9.60 1.89
CA LEU A 127 6.97 -9.48 0.89
C LEU A 127 7.72 -10.81 0.72
N GLU A 128 8.17 -11.39 1.84
CA GLU A 128 8.90 -12.66 1.85
C GLU A 128 8.04 -13.84 1.36
N ALA A 129 6.76 -13.87 1.73
CA ALA A 129 5.83 -14.90 1.27
C ALA A 129 5.58 -14.82 -0.24
N VAL A 130 5.39 -13.62 -0.80
CA VAL A 130 5.19 -13.41 -2.25
C VAL A 130 6.44 -13.84 -3.03
N LEU A 131 7.63 -13.39 -2.60
CA LEU A 131 8.90 -13.81 -3.20
C LEU A 131 9.04 -15.34 -3.21
N SER A 132 8.77 -15.98 -2.07
CA SER A 132 8.86 -17.43 -1.93
C SER A 132 7.82 -18.18 -2.77
N TYR A 133 6.59 -17.69 -2.84
CA TYR A 133 5.49 -18.33 -3.56
C TYR A 133 5.63 -18.22 -5.08
N THR A 134 6.00 -17.04 -5.56
CA THR A 134 6.12 -16.77 -7.01
C THR A 134 7.46 -17.23 -7.58
N LYS A 135 8.43 -17.57 -6.72
CA LYS A 135 9.81 -17.96 -7.07
C LYS A 135 10.57 -16.88 -7.86
N HIS A 136 10.09 -15.64 -7.86
CA HIS A 136 10.81 -14.51 -8.42
C HIS A 136 11.93 -14.08 -7.47
N GLU A 137 13.08 -13.68 -8.04
CA GLU A 137 14.19 -13.16 -7.24
C GLU A 137 13.89 -11.77 -6.68
N GLN A 138 13.03 -11.02 -7.37
CA GLN A 138 12.63 -9.66 -7.01
C GLN A 138 11.13 -9.43 -7.28
N ILE A 139 10.55 -8.47 -6.58
CA ILE A 139 9.16 -8.00 -6.80
C ILE A 139 9.12 -6.48 -6.92
N ASP A 140 8.02 -5.97 -7.47
CA ASP A 140 7.70 -4.54 -7.42
C ASP A 140 6.74 -4.24 -6.27
N ILE A 141 6.79 -3.01 -5.76
CA ILE A 141 5.90 -2.56 -4.69
C ILE A 141 5.26 -1.23 -5.05
N VAL A 142 3.96 -1.13 -4.82
CA VAL A 142 3.20 0.12 -4.83
C VAL A 142 2.61 0.32 -3.45
N ALA A 143 2.97 1.41 -2.78
CA ALA A 143 2.54 1.67 -1.41
C ALA A 143 1.97 3.08 -1.25
N PHE A 144 0.91 3.19 -0.46
CA PHE A 144 0.06 4.37 -0.37
C PHE A 144 0.13 4.99 1.03
N SER A 145 0.15 6.32 1.12
CA SER A 145 0.00 7.04 2.39
C SER A 145 0.94 6.48 3.49
N MET A 146 0.44 6.25 4.70
CA MET A 146 1.22 5.68 5.81
C MET A 146 1.87 4.32 5.49
N GLY A 147 1.24 3.51 4.64
CA GLY A 147 1.78 2.23 4.19
C GLY A 147 3.09 2.38 3.42
N ALA A 148 3.29 3.50 2.72
CA ALA A 148 4.52 3.77 1.97
C ALA A 148 5.75 3.82 2.89
N GLY A 149 5.69 4.61 3.97
CA GLY A 149 6.78 4.67 4.95
C GLY A 149 6.99 3.33 5.65
N MET A 150 5.90 2.65 6.07
CA MET A 150 6.03 1.36 6.76
C MET A 150 6.66 0.29 5.88
N THR A 151 6.35 0.29 4.59
CA THR A 151 7.01 -0.56 3.60
C THR A 151 8.50 -0.24 3.52
N ARG A 152 8.92 1.02 3.56
CA ARG A 152 10.34 1.37 3.62
C ARG A 152 11.01 0.78 4.86
N LYS A 153 10.38 0.81 6.03
CA LYS A 153 10.94 0.13 7.22
C LYS A 153 10.99 -1.40 7.05
N ALA A 154 9.96 -2.00 6.46
CA ALA A 154 9.93 -3.44 6.18
C ALA A 154 11.07 -3.89 5.24
N ILE A 155 11.38 -3.06 4.23
CA ILE A 155 12.50 -3.28 3.31
C ILE A 155 13.83 -3.07 4.01
N LEU A 156 14.00 -1.97 4.75
CA LEU A 156 15.25 -1.63 5.43
C LEU A 156 15.71 -2.75 6.39
N GLY A 157 14.76 -3.36 7.09
CA GLY A 157 15.04 -4.33 8.13
C GLY A 157 15.61 -3.67 9.40
N GLY A 158 16.52 -4.38 10.07
CA GLY A 158 17.09 -3.96 11.35
C GLY A 158 16.09 -4.05 12.50
N GLU A 159 16.30 -3.32 13.58
CA GLU A 159 15.41 -3.33 14.74
C GLU A 159 14.21 -2.40 14.54
N CYS A 160 13.03 -2.84 14.99
CA CYS A 160 11.88 -1.97 15.15
C CYS A 160 12.15 -0.89 16.20
N VAL A 161 11.72 0.34 15.93
CA VAL A 161 11.99 1.48 16.79
C VAL A 161 11.29 1.36 18.15
N ASP A 162 10.04 0.94 18.17
CA ASP A 162 9.17 0.82 19.35
C ASP A 162 9.42 -0.45 20.18
N THR A 163 9.57 -1.62 19.56
CA THR A 163 9.67 -2.91 20.27
C THR A 163 11.08 -3.49 20.32
N LYS A 164 12.02 -2.98 19.52
CA LYS A 164 13.36 -3.56 19.29
C LYS A 164 13.35 -4.98 18.71
N GLU A 165 12.20 -5.47 18.23
CA GLU A 165 12.15 -6.73 17.48
C GLU A 165 12.97 -6.61 16.19
N ASN A 166 13.74 -7.65 15.89
CA ASN A 166 14.61 -7.68 14.71
C ASN A 166 13.82 -8.11 13.47
N LEU A 167 13.72 -7.20 12.49
CA LEU A 167 13.11 -7.45 11.18
C LEU A 167 14.03 -8.26 10.25
N GLY A 168 15.30 -8.47 10.61
CA GLY A 168 16.29 -9.15 9.80
C GLY A 168 17.06 -8.20 8.89
N LEU A 169 17.79 -8.77 7.92
CA LEU A 169 18.58 -8.01 6.97
C LEU A 169 17.69 -7.23 5.99
N SER A 170 18.26 -6.20 5.36
CA SER A 170 17.58 -5.48 4.31
C SER A 170 17.13 -6.39 3.17
N LEU A 171 15.93 -6.14 2.64
CA LEU A 171 15.37 -6.75 1.44
C LEU A 171 15.68 -5.96 0.17
N THR A 172 16.54 -4.94 0.20
CA THR A 172 16.87 -4.10 -0.98
C THR A 172 17.08 -4.92 -2.24
N SER A 173 17.91 -5.97 -2.19
CA SER A 173 18.21 -6.81 -3.36
C SER A 173 17.04 -7.63 -3.89
N LYS A 174 15.95 -7.72 -3.13
CA LYS A 174 14.70 -8.41 -3.45
C LYS A 174 13.61 -7.47 -3.96
N ILE A 175 13.85 -6.16 -3.97
CA ILE A 175 12.90 -5.20 -4.50
C ILE A 175 13.46 -4.62 -5.80
N ARG A 176 12.70 -4.79 -6.88
CA ARG A 176 13.08 -4.28 -8.20
C ARG A 176 12.67 -2.82 -8.35
N ASN A 177 11.38 -2.51 -8.13
CA ASN A 177 10.86 -1.16 -8.10
C ASN A 177 10.05 -0.88 -6.82
N TYR A 178 10.20 0.32 -6.26
CA TYR A 178 9.38 0.83 -5.17
C TYR A 178 8.69 2.12 -5.61
N VAL A 179 7.36 2.16 -5.54
CA VAL A 179 6.53 3.32 -5.89
C VAL A 179 5.76 3.77 -4.66
N SER A 180 6.05 4.97 -4.18
CA SER A 180 5.33 5.65 -3.11
C SER A 180 4.29 6.61 -3.70
N VAL A 181 3.02 6.45 -3.34
CA VAL A 181 1.91 7.30 -3.81
C VAL A 181 1.33 8.07 -2.61
N ALA A 182 1.47 9.40 -2.64
CA ALA A 182 1.14 10.31 -1.52
C ALA A 182 1.61 9.74 -0.17
N GLY A 183 2.83 9.19 -0.16
CA GLY A 183 3.35 8.39 0.94
C GLY A 183 3.83 9.23 2.11
N VAL A 184 3.66 8.73 3.34
CA VAL A 184 4.17 9.41 4.54
C VAL A 184 5.65 9.03 4.72
N GLN A 185 6.54 9.91 4.24
CA GLN A 185 7.98 9.64 4.16
C GLN A 185 8.79 10.38 5.22
N ARG A 186 8.33 11.56 5.63
CA ARG A 186 9.00 12.41 6.63
C ARG A 186 8.00 13.02 7.63
N GLY A 187 7.05 12.21 8.07
CA GLY A 187 5.98 12.63 8.99
C GLY A 187 4.80 13.33 8.28
N VAL A 188 3.96 14.02 9.04
CA VAL A 188 2.83 14.82 8.53
C VAL A 188 2.78 16.18 9.24
N VAL A 189 2.40 17.23 8.52
CA VAL A 189 2.47 18.62 9.03
C VAL A 189 1.61 18.83 10.27
N ILE A 190 0.44 18.19 10.36
CA ILE A 190 -0.43 18.35 11.51
C ILE A 190 0.25 17.90 12.82
N CYS A 191 1.12 16.89 12.75
CA CYS A 191 1.80 16.35 13.92
C CYS A 191 2.74 17.36 14.59
N ASP A 192 3.25 18.36 13.85
CA ASP A 192 4.11 19.41 14.40
C ASP A 192 3.41 20.22 15.51
N LYS A 193 2.07 20.29 15.48
CA LYS A 193 1.27 21.07 16.43
C LYS A 193 0.67 20.25 17.57
N VAL A 194 0.57 18.93 17.39
CA VAL A 194 -0.23 18.06 18.28
C VAL A 194 0.53 16.85 18.84
N LYS A 195 1.86 16.81 18.69
CA LYS A 195 2.70 15.67 19.11
C LYS A 195 2.51 15.20 20.55
N ASP A 196 2.22 16.13 21.47
CA ASP A 196 2.06 15.83 22.90
C ASP A 196 0.64 15.34 23.26
N TYR A 197 -0.32 15.46 22.33
CA TYR A 197 -1.74 15.20 22.57
C TYR A 197 -2.31 14.06 21.72
N VAL A 198 -1.75 13.84 20.53
CA VAL A 198 -2.22 12.83 19.57
C VAL A 198 -1.18 11.70 19.52
N PRO A 199 -1.51 10.47 19.97
CA PRO A 199 -0.55 9.37 20.00
C PRO A 199 0.11 9.07 18.64
N LEU A 200 -0.64 9.15 17.54
CA LEU A 200 -0.12 9.03 16.17
C LEU A 200 1.08 9.95 15.88
N CYS A 201 1.20 11.06 16.59
CA CYS A 201 2.22 12.08 16.39
C CYS A 201 3.38 12.02 17.40
N ASN A 202 3.48 10.96 18.20
CA ASN A 202 4.53 10.86 19.22
C ASN A 202 5.97 10.81 18.64
N GLY A 203 6.96 11.10 19.48
CA GLY A 203 8.38 11.17 19.09
C GLY A 203 9.11 9.83 18.91
N ASN A 204 8.48 8.68 19.21
CA ASN A 204 9.08 7.36 19.07
C ASN A 204 8.65 6.72 17.72
N ASN A 205 7.47 6.11 17.66
CA ASN A 205 6.91 5.47 16.46
C ASN A 205 5.74 6.25 15.85
N GLY A 206 5.71 7.57 16.05
CA GLY A 206 4.71 8.46 15.48
C GLY A 206 5.17 9.15 14.20
N LEU A 207 4.26 9.95 13.64
CA LEU A 207 4.38 10.68 12.38
C LEU A 207 4.82 12.13 12.56
N HIS A 208 5.39 12.50 13.71
CA HIS A 208 6.14 13.76 13.81
C HIS A 208 7.45 13.63 13.02
N CYS A 209 7.86 14.68 12.30
CA CYS A 209 8.96 14.60 11.34
C CYS A 209 10.31 14.24 11.98
N ASP A 210 10.50 14.57 13.26
CA ASP A 210 11.69 14.21 14.03
C ASP A 210 11.57 12.90 14.82
N SER A 211 10.50 12.11 14.68
CA SER A 211 10.34 10.88 15.46
C SER A 211 11.48 9.88 15.22
N ASP A 212 11.76 9.01 16.20
CA ASP A 212 12.75 7.93 16.04
C ASP A 212 12.49 7.10 14.79
N TYR A 213 11.22 6.82 14.49
CA TYR A 213 10.80 6.13 13.27
C TYR A 213 11.17 6.91 12.00
N ASN A 214 10.84 8.21 11.92
CA ASN A 214 11.17 9.02 10.75
C ASN A 214 12.68 9.18 10.58
N ARG A 215 13.45 9.29 11.67
CA ARG A 215 14.92 9.29 11.61
C ARG A 215 15.47 7.97 11.07
N ASP A 216 14.95 6.85 11.54
CA ASP A 216 15.41 5.53 11.18
C ASP A 216 15.25 5.26 9.67
N ILE A 217 14.04 5.45 9.12
CA ILE A 217 13.80 5.20 7.68
C ILE A 217 14.46 6.23 6.74
N ASN A 218 14.92 7.37 7.25
CA ASN A 218 15.54 8.42 6.43
C ASN A 218 17.06 8.59 6.66
N THR A 219 17.67 7.76 7.51
CA THR A 219 19.13 7.77 7.73
C THR A 219 19.89 7.13 6.57
N PRO A 220 19.56 5.89 6.13
CA PRO A 220 20.05 5.37 4.87
C PRO A 220 19.23 5.92 3.70
N SER A 221 19.82 5.99 2.52
CA SER A 221 19.15 6.46 1.29
C SER A 221 19.31 5.46 0.15
N GLY A 222 18.28 5.31 -0.68
CA GLY A 222 18.35 4.52 -1.90
C GLY A 222 18.37 3.00 -1.65
N TYR A 223 17.83 2.57 -0.51
CA TYR A 223 17.78 1.16 -0.12
C TYR A 223 16.45 0.50 -0.51
N GLU A 224 15.47 1.28 -0.98
CA GLU A 224 14.10 0.85 -1.19
C GLU A 224 13.98 -0.15 -2.34
N ALA A 225 14.81 -0.01 -3.37
CA ALA A 225 14.79 -0.87 -4.55
C ALA A 225 16.12 -0.83 -5.32
N THR A 226 16.31 -1.77 -6.24
CA THR A 226 17.51 -1.89 -7.07
C THR A 226 17.43 -1.16 -8.41
N GLU A 227 16.23 -0.98 -8.98
CA GLU A 227 16.06 -0.27 -10.26
C GLU A 227 15.47 1.13 -10.05
N ARG A 228 14.21 1.21 -9.60
CA ARG A 228 13.48 2.49 -9.52
C ARG A 228 12.88 2.72 -8.15
N ILE A 229 13.07 3.93 -7.67
CA ILE A 229 12.56 4.43 -6.40
C ILE A 229 11.78 5.69 -6.74
N VAL A 230 10.46 5.52 -6.83
CA VAL A 230 9.54 6.53 -7.35
C VAL A 230 8.75 7.17 -6.21
N ALA A 231 8.64 8.49 -6.23
CA ALA A 231 7.69 9.24 -5.42
C ALA A 231 6.67 9.93 -6.33
N ILE A 232 5.39 9.68 -6.08
CA ILE A 232 4.26 10.40 -6.68
C ILE A 232 3.62 11.23 -5.55
N GLU A 233 3.61 12.55 -5.71
CA GLU A 233 3.09 13.48 -4.70
C GLU A 233 2.19 14.55 -5.32
N THR A 234 1.49 15.27 -4.46
CA THR A 234 0.68 16.43 -4.83
C THR A 234 0.94 17.59 -3.89
N THR A 235 1.10 18.78 -4.47
CA THR A 235 1.34 20.02 -3.72
C THR A 235 0.14 20.47 -2.87
N SER A 236 -1.02 19.83 -3.05
CA SER A 236 -2.29 20.17 -2.39
C SER A 236 -2.79 19.06 -1.46
N ASP A 237 -1.93 18.13 -1.04
CA ASP A 237 -2.30 17.06 -0.11
C ASP A 237 -2.73 17.64 1.26
N ASP A 238 -4.00 17.43 1.60
CA ASP A 238 -4.65 17.98 2.79
C ASP A 238 -4.40 17.17 4.06
N ILE A 239 -3.77 15.99 3.95
CA ILE A 239 -3.42 15.12 5.07
C ILE A 239 -1.93 15.24 5.41
N LEU A 240 -1.06 15.13 4.41
CA LEU A 240 0.39 15.26 4.59
C LEU A 240 0.78 16.72 4.85
N GLY A 241 0.18 17.65 4.10
CA GLY A 241 0.56 19.06 4.09
C GLY A 241 1.83 19.35 3.29
N ALA A 242 2.15 20.63 3.09
CA ALA A 242 3.23 21.03 2.17
C ALA A 242 4.65 20.91 2.74
N THR A 243 4.89 21.28 4.01
CA THR A 243 6.24 21.29 4.60
C THR A 243 6.16 21.13 6.11
N THR A 244 6.88 20.13 6.63
CA THR A 244 6.98 19.86 8.08
C THR A 244 7.88 20.86 8.80
N SER A 245 7.84 20.87 10.13
CA SER A 245 8.73 21.65 10.99
C SER A 245 10.22 21.32 10.79
N CYS A 246 10.53 20.14 10.25
CA CYS A 246 11.87 19.71 9.85
C CYS A 246 12.34 20.33 8.51
N LYS A 247 11.55 21.22 7.90
CA LYS A 247 11.80 21.88 6.60
C LYS A 247 11.92 20.90 5.43
N THR A 248 11.18 19.81 5.51
CA THR A 248 11.11 18.80 4.45
C THR A 248 9.69 18.59 3.98
N ASP A 249 9.55 18.31 2.70
CA ASP A 249 8.32 17.77 2.12
C ASP A 249 8.00 16.41 2.77
N PRO A 250 6.79 16.20 3.32
CA PRO A 250 6.42 14.94 3.95
C PRO A 250 6.33 13.75 2.99
N ALA A 251 6.10 13.99 1.69
CA ALA A 251 5.94 12.98 0.64
C ALA A 251 7.25 12.57 -0.05
N LEU A 252 8.31 13.36 0.10
CA LEU A 252 9.61 13.14 -0.54
C LEU A 252 10.67 12.60 0.41
N PHE A 253 11.64 11.86 -0.13
CA PHE A 253 12.73 11.27 0.63
C PHE A 253 14.01 11.16 -0.19
N THR A 254 15.13 11.09 0.52
CA THR A 254 16.44 10.95 -0.10
C THR A 254 16.59 9.51 -0.61
N GLY A 255 16.84 9.35 -1.91
CA GLY A 255 16.93 8.04 -2.56
C GLY A 255 15.90 7.85 -3.66
N ALA A 256 14.79 8.60 -3.64
CA ALA A 256 13.88 8.67 -4.79
C ALA A 256 14.65 9.19 -6.02
N ASN A 257 14.68 8.39 -7.09
CA ASN A 257 15.36 8.73 -8.34
C ASN A 257 14.39 9.21 -9.43
N GLU A 258 13.09 9.07 -9.20
CA GLU A 258 12.03 9.59 -10.04
C GLU A 258 10.95 10.24 -9.16
N VAL A 259 10.58 11.48 -9.47
CA VAL A 259 9.58 12.25 -8.73
C VAL A 259 8.54 12.79 -9.70
N TYR A 260 7.28 12.52 -9.41
CA TYR A 260 6.12 13.00 -10.16
C TYR A 260 5.28 13.89 -9.25
N THR A 261 5.31 15.20 -9.51
CA THR A 261 4.58 16.21 -8.74
C THR A 261 3.30 16.61 -9.47
N LEU A 262 2.17 16.43 -8.81
CA LEU A 262 0.85 16.86 -9.25
C LEU A 262 0.40 18.11 -8.50
N ASN A 263 -0.57 18.84 -9.05
CA ASN A 263 -1.11 20.04 -8.43
C ASN A 263 -2.63 19.91 -8.26
N GLY A 264 -3.16 20.43 -7.14
CA GLY A 264 -4.60 20.53 -6.91
C GLY A 264 -5.30 19.22 -6.52
N LEU A 265 -4.56 18.12 -6.30
CA LEU A 265 -5.13 16.88 -5.77
C LEU A 265 -5.06 16.90 -4.25
N ASP A 266 -6.20 16.64 -3.60
CA ASP A 266 -6.25 16.29 -2.19
C ASP A 266 -5.72 14.85 -1.97
N HIS A 267 -5.57 14.44 -0.70
CA HIS A 267 -5.02 13.13 -0.38
C HIS A 267 -5.87 12.01 -0.98
N ARG A 268 -7.20 12.13 -0.88
CA ARG A 268 -8.15 11.15 -1.43
C ARG A 268 -7.93 10.99 -2.94
N ALA A 269 -7.83 12.09 -3.66
CA ALA A 269 -7.70 12.06 -5.11
C ALA A 269 -6.38 11.45 -5.56
N ALA A 270 -5.29 11.78 -4.86
CA ALA A 270 -3.98 11.21 -5.12
C ALA A 270 -3.93 9.69 -4.89
N ILE A 271 -4.64 9.18 -3.87
CA ILE A 271 -4.65 7.73 -3.59
C ILE A 271 -5.51 6.97 -4.61
N TRP A 272 -6.73 7.44 -4.91
CA TRP A 272 -7.72 6.60 -5.60
C TRP A 272 -7.82 6.85 -7.11
N PHE A 273 -7.54 8.06 -7.59
CA PHE A 273 -7.77 8.42 -9.00
C PHE A 273 -6.49 8.56 -9.84
N LEU A 274 -5.37 8.04 -9.33
CA LEU A 274 -4.11 7.93 -10.07
C LEU A 274 -3.83 6.51 -10.57
N GLY A 275 -4.81 5.60 -10.57
CA GLY A 275 -4.60 4.20 -10.94
C GLY A 275 -3.95 3.99 -12.31
N GLU A 276 -4.43 4.69 -13.35
CA GLU A 276 -3.83 4.67 -14.69
C GLU A 276 -2.37 5.13 -14.67
N VAL A 277 -2.08 6.19 -13.91
CA VAL A 277 -0.75 6.80 -13.81
C VAL A 277 0.21 5.88 -13.07
N VAL A 278 -0.24 5.27 -11.97
CA VAL A 278 0.52 4.27 -11.21
C VAL A 278 0.82 3.07 -12.09
N TYR A 279 -0.16 2.59 -12.87
CA TYR A 279 0.06 1.54 -13.86
C TYR A 279 1.11 1.98 -14.90
N ASN A 280 0.93 3.12 -15.56
CA ASN A 280 1.85 3.59 -16.58
C ASN A 280 3.27 3.80 -16.05
N ILE A 281 3.43 4.35 -14.85
CA ILE A 281 4.72 4.52 -14.19
C ILE A 281 5.36 3.16 -13.92
N THR A 282 4.63 2.21 -13.32
CA THR A 282 5.19 0.87 -13.02
C THR A 282 5.59 0.13 -14.29
N GLN A 283 4.83 0.29 -15.38
CA GLN A 283 5.07 -0.38 -16.66
C GLN A 283 5.94 0.43 -17.64
N LYS A 284 6.46 1.59 -17.24
CA LYS A 284 7.25 2.51 -18.11
C LYS A 284 6.52 2.88 -19.40
N MET A 285 5.20 3.04 -19.32
CA MET A 285 4.38 3.52 -20.42
C MET A 285 4.42 5.05 -20.52
N PRO A 286 4.14 5.61 -21.70
CA PRO A 286 4.02 7.06 -21.87
C PRO A 286 2.98 7.66 -20.92
N LEU A 287 3.28 8.85 -20.40
CA LEU A 287 2.36 9.60 -19.54
C LEU A 287 1.78 10.78 -20.32
N LYS A 288 0.51 11.12 -20.03
CA LYS A 288 -0.05 12.43 -20.33
C LYS A 288 0.72 13.50 -19.55
N SER A 289 0.45 14.78 -19.84
CA SER A 289 1.03 15.86 -19.01
C SER A 289 0.53 15.74 -17.56
N MET A 290 1.33 16.20 -16.59
CA MET A 290 0.91 16.18 -15.17
C MET A 290 -0.35 17.04 -14.95
N GLU A 291 -0.54 18.09 -15.75
CA GLU A 291 -1.74 18.92 -15.73
C GLU A 291 -2.99 18.15 -16.18
N ASP A 292 -2.90 17.42 -17.30
CA ASP A 292 -4.02 16.60 -17.79
C ASP A 292 -4.37 15.48 -16.82
N ILE A 293 -3.35 14.84 -16.24
CA ILE A 293 -3.51 13.80 -15.22
C ILE A 293 -4.24 14.37 -14.00
N ALA A 294 -3.76 15.49 -13.46
CA ALA A 294 -4.38 16.12 -12.29
C ALA A 294 -5.82 16.52 -12.60
N ALA A 295 -6.08 17.15 -13.75
CA ALA A 295 -7.43 17.53 -14.17
C ALA A 295 -8.38 16.32 -14.28
N GLU A 296 -7.89 15.18 -14.77
CA GLU A 296 -8.67 13.95 -14.83
C GLU A 296 -8.97 13.37 -13.45
N ALA A 297 -7.96 13.31 -12.57
CA ALA A 297 -8.13 12.86 -11.20
C ALA A 297 -9.12 13.74 -10.41
N ILE A 298 -9.07 15.07 -10.56
CA ILE A 298 -10.02 16.01 -9.94
C ILE A 298 -11.45 15.72 -10.42
N ARG A 299 -11.65 15.63 -11.73
CA ARG A 299 -12.98 15.32 -12.30
C ARG A 299 -13.53 13.99 -11.78
N ASN A 300 -12.68 12.98 -11.65
CA ASN A 300 -13.09 11.69 -11.11
C ASN A 300 -13.39 11.77 -9.61
N ALA A 301 -12.61 12.54 -8.84
CA ALA A 301 -12.84 12.74 -7.41
C ALA A 301 -14.16 13.47 -7.10
N GLU A 302 -14.55 14.44 -7.94
CA GLU A 302 -15.84 15.13 -7.85
C GLU A 302 -17.01 14.23 -8.25
N LYS A 303 -16.78 13.31 -9.19
CA LYS A 303 -17.82 12.45 -9.76
C LYS A 303 -18.09 11.20 -8.92
N TYR A 304 -17.06 10.60 -8.34
CA TYR A 304 -17.15 9.29 -7.69
C TYR A 304 -16.93 9.40 -6.17
N SER A 305 -17.93 8.97 -5.41
CA SER A 305 -17.88 8.84 -3.96
C SER A 305 -17.12 7.58 -3.52
N ASP A 306 -16.85 7.45 -2.21
CA ASP A 306 -16.25 6.24 -1.63
C ASP A 306 -17.15 4.99 -1.79
N TYR A 307 -18.47 5.16 -1.97
CA TYR A 307 -19.38 4.05 -2.30
C TYR A 307 -19.19 3.59 -3.75
N ASP A 308 -19.08 4.53 -4.69
CA ASP A 308 -18.95 4.22 -6.12
C ASP A 308 -17.67 3.44 -6.44
N ILE A 309 -16.60 3.71 -5.67
CA ILE A 309 -15.30 3.04 -5.82
C ILE A 309 -15.12 1.85 -4.87
N GLY A 310 -16.18 1.43 -4.17
CA GLY A 310 -16.22 0.20 -3.38
C GLY A 310 -15.46 0.26 -2.05
N ILE A 311 -15.09 1.44 -1.57
CA ILE A 311 -14.42 1.65 -0.28
C ILE A 311 -15.42 1.53 0.88
N LEU A 312 -16.62 2.07 0.71
CA LEU A 312 -17.73 1.91 1.65
C LEU A 312 -18.74 0.86 1.13
N PRO A 313 -19.40 0.11 2.02
CA PRO A 313 -20.37 -0.92 1.66
C PRO A 313 -21.68 -0.34 1.10
#